data_AF-A0A1L8ZBQ4-F1
#
_entry.id   AF-A0A1L8ZBQ4-F1
#
_cell.length_a   1.000
_cell.length_b   1.000
_cell.length_c   1.000
_cell.angle_alpha   90.00
_cell.angle_beta   90.00
_cell.angle_gamma   90.00
#
_symmetry.space_group_name_H-M   'P 1'
#
loop_
_entity.id
_entity.type
_entity.pdbx_description
1 polymer ?
#
loop_
_entity_poly.entity_id
_entity_poly.type
_entity_poly.pdbx_seq_one_letter_code
_entity_poly.pdbx_strand_id
1 'polypeptide(L)'
;MIKRKLRLQLKKARFNASRSRSKNKCFIRRMENNRKIISKNNINVQVFLVRSLIGKLNKKVKVLKALGLNKIGDKKVHFLNESIKGMLNETINMILISEVM
;
A
#
# COMPACT_ATOMS: atom_id res chain seq x y z
N MET A 1 -34.23 -29.11 -8.00
CA MET A 1 -33.87 -27.69 -7.72
C MET A 1 -32.61 -27.48 -6.88
N ILE A 2 -32.37 -28.27 -5.82
CA ILE A 2 -31.27 -28.05 -4.85
C ILE A 2 -29.87 -28.05 -5.50
N LYS A 3 -29.58 -28.99 -6.41
CA LYS A 3 -28.27 -29.08 -7.11
C LYS A 3 -27.90 -27.81 -7.90
N ARG A 4 -28.89 -27.14 -8.52
CA ARG A 4 -28.67 -25.89 -9.29
C ARG A 4 -28.29 -24.73 -8.36
N LYS A 5 -28.98 -24.59 -7.23
CA LYS A 5 -28.69 -23.55 -6.22
C LYS A 5 -27.26 -23.70 -5.68
N LEU A 6 -26.86 -24.94 -5.36
CA LEU A 6 -25.53 -25.28 -4.84
C LEU A 6 -24.42 -24.98 -5.88
N ARG A 7 -24.66 -25.31 -7.15
CA ARG A 7 -23.75 -24.96 -8.27
C ARG A 7 -23.55 -23.45 -8.41
N LEU A 8 -24.62 -22.66 -8.31
CA LEU A 8 -24.55 -21.20 -8.41
C LEU A 8 -23.79 -20.58 -7.22
N GLN A 9 -24.02 -21.08 -6.00
CA GLN A 9 -23.26 -20.68 -4.82
C GLN A 9 -21.77 -20.97 -4.96
N LEU A 10 -21.41 -22.18 -5.43
CA LEU A 10 -20.03 -22.56 -5.73
C LEU A 10 -19.38 -21.65 -6.78
N LYS A 11 -20.10 -21.30 -7.85
CA LYS A 11 -19.61 -20.38 -8.89
C LYS A 11 -19.31 -18.99 -8.29
N LYS A 12 -20.20 -18.46 -7.46
CA LYS A 12 -20.01 -17.17 -6.76
C LYS A 12 -18.81 -17.22 -5.81
N ALA A 13 -18.68 -18.29 -5.02
CA ALA A 13 -17.56 -18.48 -4.11
C ALA A 13 -16.21 -18.55 -4.84
N ARG A 14 -16.14 -19.32 -5.94
CA ARG A 14 -14.94 -19.42 -6.79
C ARG A 14 -14.56 -18.07 -7.40
N PHE A 15 -15.54 -17.31 -7.89
CA PHE A 15 -15.30 -15.97 -8.42
C PHE A 15 -14.74 -15.02 -7.36
N ASN A 16 -15.34 -15.02 -6.16
CA ASN A 16 -14.85 -14.19 -5.04
C ASN A 16 -13.44 -14.58 -4.60
N ALA A 17 -13.14 -15.87 -4.53
CA ALA A 17 -11.81 -16.38 -4.20
C ALA A 17 -10.77 -15.96 -5.25
N SER A 18 -11.08 -16.12 -6.54
CA SER A 18 -10.22 -15.67 -7.65
C SER A 18 -9.95 -14.17 -7.59
N ARG A 19 -11.00 -13.36 -7.38
CA ARG A 19 -10.89 -11.90 -7.24
C ARG A 19 -10.01 -11.50 -6.04
N SER A 20 -10.17 -12.19 -4.91
CA SER A 20 -9.35 -11.97 -3.70
C SER A 20 -7.87 -12.28 -3.96
N ARG A 21 -7.57 -13.42 -4.59
CA ARG A 21 -6.19 -13.80 -4.97
C ARG A 21 -5.54 -12.74 -5.87
N SER A 22 -6.25 -12.25 -6.88
CA SER A 22 -5.75 -11.21 -7.77
C SER A 22 -5.43 -9.90 -7.03
N LYS A 23 -6.33 -9.45 -6.15
CA LYS A 23 -6.10 -8.26 -5.30
C LYS A 23 -4.88 -8.42 -4.38
N ASN A 24 -4.73 -9.60 -3.76
CA ASN A 24 -3.59 -9.89 -2.90
C ASN A 24 -2.27 -9.90 -3.69
N LYS A 25 -2.25 -10.50 -4.88
CA LYS A 25 -1.08 -10.49 -5.78
C LYS A 25 -0.65 -9.05 -6.13
N CYS A 26 -1.61 -8.19 -6.47
CA CYS A 26 -1.33 -6.77 -6.74
C CYS A 26 -0.77 -6.04 -5.51
N PHE A 27 -1.35 -6.28 -4.33
CA PHE A 27 -0.86 -5.70 -3.09
C PHE A 27 0.58 -6.12 -2.76
N ILE A 28 0.89 -7.42 -2.88
CA ILE A 28 2.23 -7.97 -2.66
C ILE A 28 3.24 -7.35 -3.61
N ARG A 29 2.93 -7.33 -4.92
CA ARG A 29 3.80 -6.73 -5.94
C ARG A 29 4.10 -5.25 -5.65
N ARG A 30 3.10 -4.49 -5.19
CA ARG A 30 3.29 -3.10 -4.78
C ARG A 30 4.25 -2.98 -3.59
N MET A 31 4.14 -3.87 -2.61
CA MET A 31 5.03 -3.85 -1.44
C MET A 31 6.47 -4.20 -1.82
N GLU A 32 6.67 -5.19 -2.68
CA GLU A 32 7.99 -5.55 -3.21
C GLU A 32 8.63 -4.37 -3.94
N ASN A 33 7.86 -3.68 -4.80
CA ASN A 33 8.34 -2.50 -5.51
C ASN A 33 8.72 -1.37 -4.54
N ASN A 34 7.86 -1.07 -3.56
CA ASN A 34 8.18 -0.05 -2.55
C ASN A 34 9.48 -0.41 -1.80
N ARG A 35 9.67 -1.68 -1.41
CA ARG A 35 10.90 -2.12 -0.72
C ARG A 35 12.14 -1.95 -1.59
N LYS A 36 12.06 -2.29 -2.87
CA LYS A 36 13.17 -2.10 -3.84
C LYS A 36 13.59 -0.64 -3.96
N ILE A 37 12.65 0.29 -3.90
CA ILE A 37 12.96 1.72 -3.95
C ILE A 37 13.60 2.17 -2.63
N ILE A 38 13.04 1.74 -1.49
CA ILE A 38 13.57 2.09 -0.15
C ILE A 38 15.00 1.58 0.05
N SER A 39 15.37 0.44 -0.54
CA SER A 39 16.74 -0.09 -0.46
C SER A 39 17.79 0.74 -1.20
N LYS A 40 17.37 1.68 -2.07
CA LYS A 40 18.30 2.59 -2.74
C LYS A 40 18.74 3.72 -1.80
N ASN A 41 19.83 4.41 -2.15
CA ASN A 41 20.43 5.48 -1.35
C ASN A 41 20.52 6.76 -2.18
N ASN A 42 20.38 7.93 -1.52
CA ASN A 42 20.64 9.26 -2.10
C ASN A 42 19.78 9.61 -3.33
N ILE A 43 18.50 9.22 -3.33
CA ILE A 43 17.56 9.48 -4.41
C ILE A 43 16.39 10.32 -3.88
N ASN A 44 15.83 11.18 -4.73
CA ASN A 44 14.57 11.85 -4.46
C ASN A 44 13.40 10.93 -4.75
N VAL A 45 12.51 10.76 -3.77
CA VAL A 45 11.33 9.91 -3.90
C VAL A 45 10.06 10.71 -3.70
N GLN A 46 9.11 10.52 -4.60
CA GLN A 46 7.73 10.94 -4.41
C GLN A 46 6.97 9.88 -3.64
N VAL A 47 6.39 10.31 -2.54
CA VAL A 47 5.62 9.52 -1.59
C VAL A 47 4.16 9.92 -1.75
N PHE A 48 3.30 8.94 -2.04
CA PHE A 48 1.87 9.14 -2.26
C PHE A 48 1.03 8.34 -1.27
N LEU A 49 0.06 9.00 -0.60
CA LEU A 49 -0.83 8.32 0.34
C LEU A 49 -2.02 7.68 -0.40
N VAL A 50 -2.04 6.34 -0.46
CA VAL A 50 -3.08 5.56 -1.16
C VAL A 50 -4.22 5.14 -0.24
N ARG A 51 -3.94 4.97 1.06
CA ARG A 51 -4.91 4.44 2.04
C ARG A 51 -5.27 5.48 3.09
N SER A 52 -6.52 5.43 3.54
CA SER A 52 -7.03 6.30 4.61
C SER A 52 -6.27 6.12 5.92
N LEU A 53 -6.14 7.23 6.66
CA LEU A 53 -5.63 7.28 8.03
C LEU A 53 -6.67 6.76 9.05
N ILE A 54 -7.95 6.67 8.68
CA ILE A 54 -9.04 6.27 9.57
C ILE A 54 -8.87 4.80 10.00
N GLY A 55 -9.01 4.54 11.31
CA GLY A 55 -8.89 3.20 11.88
C GLY A 55 -7.46 2.62 11.79
N LYS A 56 -6.44 3.46 11.71
CA LYS A 56 -5.03 3.06 11.75
C LYS A 56 -4.41 3.37 13.10
N LEU A 57 -3.37 2.60 13.43
CA LEU A 57 -2.62 2.79 14.67
C LEU A 57 -2.08 4.22 14.76
N ASN A 58 -2.23 4.85 15.92
CA ASN A 58 -1.81 6.24 16.16
C ASN A 58 -0.34 6.48 15.81
N LYS A 59 0.55 5.51 16.05
CA LYS A 59 1.97 5.56 15.64
C LYS A 59 2.12 5.79 14.14
N LYS A 60 1.38 5.04 13.31
CA LYS A 60 1.43 5.17 11.84
C LYS A 60 0.86 6.49 11.37
N VAL A 61 -0.22 6.96 12.01
CA VAL A 61 -0.82 8.26 11.71
C VAL A 61 0.17 9.39 12.01
N LYS A 62 0.88 9.33 13.13
CA LYS A 62 1.92 10.32 13.48
C LYS A 62 3.05 10.34 12.46
N VAL A 63 3.55 9.17 12.04
CA VAL A 63 4.61 9.08 11.02
C VAL A 63 4.16 9.67 9.67
N LEU A 64 2.93 9.36 9.24
CA LEU A 64 2.40 9.89 7.97
C LEU A 64 2.21 11.42 8.01
N LYS A 65 1.74 11.96 9.14
CA LYS A 65 1.66 13.41 9.34
C LYS A 65 3.04 14.07 9.36
N ALA A 66 4.04 13.43 9.95
CA ALA A 66 5.43 13.91 9.95
C ALA A 66 6.04 13.92 8.53
N LEU A 67 5.65 12.97 7.68
CA LEU A 67 5.97 12.98 6.25
C LEU A 67 5.16 14.03 5.46
N GLY A 68 4.26 14.77 6.10
CA GLY A 68 3.42 15.77 5.43
C GLY A 68 2.27 15.20 4.60
N LEU A 69 1.85 13.95 4.87
CA LEU A 69 0.73 13.29 4.22
C LEU A 69 -0.51 13.35 5.12
N ASN A 70 -1.47 14.19 4.78
CA ASN A 70 -2.65 14.46 5.61
C ASN A 70 -3.92 13.79 5.05
N LYS A 71 -4.10 13.83 3.73
CA LYS A 71 -5.27 13.34 3.01
C LYS A 71 -4.88 12.27 2.00
N ILE A 72 -5.84 11.41 1.68
CA ILE A 72 -5.67 10.42 0.61
C ILE A 72 -5.48 11.17 -0.71
N GLY A 73 -4.48 10.78 -1.48
CA GLY A 73 -4.13 11.49 -2.70
C GLY A 73 -3.00 12.51 -2.52
N ASP A 74 -2.57 12.79 -1.30
CA ASP A 74 -1.45 13.70 -1.06
C ASP A 74 -0.14 13.10 -1.61
N LYS A 75 0.66 13.98 -2.24
CA LYS A 75 1.99 13.68 -2.78
C LYS A 75 3.02 14.60 -2.13
N LYS A 76 4.14 14.04 -1.69
CA LYS A 76 5.31 14.80 -1.23
C LYS A 76 6.60 14.20 -1.75
N VAL A 77 7.57 15.05 -2.04
CA VAL A 77 8.92 14.64 -2.45
C VAL A 77 9.83 14.70 -1.24
N HIS A 78 10.60 13.65 -1.03
CA HIS A 78 11.58 13.55 0.05
C HIS A 78 12.91 13.06 -0.49
N PHE A 79 14.00 13.58 0.07
CA PHE A 79 15.32 12.99 -0.11
C PHE A 79 15.46 11.75 0.78
N LEU A 80 15.88 10.62 0.20
CA LEU A 80 16.09 9.37 0.93
C LEU A 80 17.32 9.45 1.86
N ASN A 81 17.08 9.85 3.10
CA ASN A 81 18.00 9.64 4.22
C ASN A 81 17.56 8.44 5.09
N GLU A 82 18.39 8.03 6.05
CA GLU A 82 18.11 6.88 6.93
C GLU A 82 16.83 7.08 7.77
N SER A 83 16.59 8.30 8.25
CA SER A 83 15.39 8.63 9.03
C SER A 83 14.11 8.46 8.22
N ILE A 84 14.08 8.97 6.99
CA ILE A 84 12.96 8.86 6.05
C ILE A 84 12.75 7.40 5.66
N LYS A 85 13.82 6.62 5.45
CA LYS A 85 13.69 5.16 5.24
C LYS A 85 13.00 4.46 6.40
N GLY A 86 13.38 4.78 7.64
CA GLY A 86 12.72 4.24 8.84
C GLY A 86 11.22 4.56 8.85
N MET A 87 10.86 5.81 8.55
CA MET A 87 9.46 6.26 8.47
C MET A 87 8.67 5.55 7.36
N LEU A 88 9.27 5.39 6.18
CA LEU A 88 8.65 4.73 5.03
C LEU A 88 8.44 3.23 5.27
N ASN A 89 9.38 2.55 5.95
CA ASN A 89 9.26 1.13 6.29
C ASN A 89 8.07 0.86 7.23
N GLU A 90 7.86 1.70 8.24
CA GLU A 90 6.72 1.58 9.18
C GLU A 90 5.36 1.72 8.47
N THR A 91 5.32 2.52 7.41
CA THR A 91 4.09 2.97 6.72
C THR A 91 3.91 2.37 5.33
N ILE A 92 4.78 1.43 4.92
CA ILE A 92 4.89 0.90 3.55
C ILE A 92 3.55 0.43 2.96
N ASN A 93 2.69 -0.18 3.77
CA ASN A 93 1.40 -0.72 3.34
C ASN A 93 0.39 0.36 2.89
N MET A 94 0.61 1.62 3.27
CA MET A 94 -0.30 2.74 3.05
C MET A 94 0.13 3.64 1.88
N ILE A 95 1.41 3.57 1.51
CA ILE A 95 2.06 4.51 0.60
C ILE A 95 2.34 3.83 -0.76
N LEU A 96 2.39 4.64 -1.80
CA LEU A 96 3.05 4.32 -3.06
C LEU A 96 4.30 5.20 -3.19
N ILE A 97 5.43 4.59 -3.52
CA ILE A 97 6.69 5.30 -3.70
C ILE A 97 7.03 5.30 -5.19
N SER A 98 7.52 6.43 -5.69
CA SER A 98 8.01 6.58 -7.06
C SER A 98 9.30 7.38 -7.05
N GLU A 99 10.26 7.00 -7.88
CA GLU A 99 11.52 7.73 -8.01
C GLU A 99 11.28 8.98 -8.85
N VAL A 100 11.87 10.10 -8.40
CA VAL A 100 11.87 11.37 -9.13
C VAL A 100 13.32 11.69 -9.42
N MET A 101 13.64 11.89 -10.71
CA MET A 101 14.96 12.33 -11.16
C MET A 101 15.26 13.74 -10.67
#